data_AF-W3RSC1-F1
#
_entry.id   AF-W3RSC1-F1
#
_cell.length_a   1.000
_cell.length_b   1.000
_cell.length_c   1.000
_cell.angle_alpha   90.00
_cell.angle_beta   90.00
_cell.angle_gamma   90.00
#
_symmetry.space_group_name_H-M   'P 1'
#
loop_
_entity.id
_entity.type
_entity.pdbx_description
1 polymer ?
#
loop_
_entity_poly.entity_id
_entity_poly.type
_entity_poly.pdbx_seq_one_letter_code
_entity_poly.pdbx_strand_id
1 'polypeptide(L)'
;MSCSDALALPKKRRTDGRMRLPALVVVTALFAPLPVLAQAPQGPDTCAGTAEAAAERIVAACDALLAAPDTPDAKRAGWLRARAEAYIRQDRLPLAVADLDQVSRLDDQDGPSVIKRAGLRRTLGDTDGLIADLSMLIRLQPDNVAALFERGTLYRGKGDLRRALADFGAVLRREPAHAAAAAERKALAQEIERLGATMPLTHAPKP
;
A
#
# COMPACT_ATOMS: atom_id res chain seq x y z
N MET A 1 52.80 -17.04 -53.37
CA MET A 1 52.32 -18.44 -53.28
C MET A 1 50.83 -18.45 -53.58
N SER A 2 50.43 -19.22 -54.60
CA SER A 2 49.07 -19.52 -55.12
C SER A 2 48.23 -18.35 -55.64
N CYS A 3 48.06 -18.21 -56.96
CA CYS A 3 47.16 -18.93 -57.91
C CYS A 3 45.83 -18.15 -58.08
N SER A 4 45.64 -17.44 -59.20
CA SER A 4 45.08 -17.94 -60.48
C SER A 4 43.73 -18.62 -60.32
N ASP A 5 42.73 -18.44 -61.18
CA ASP A 5 42.45 -17.48 -62.24
C ASP A 5 40.98 -17.73 -62.61
N ALA A 6 40.35 -16.65 -63.06
CA ALA A 6 39.32 -16.56 -64.06
C ALA A 6 38.39 -17.76 -64.34
N LEU A 7 37.11 -17.53 -64.04
CA LEU A 7 35.96 -18.19 -64.63
C LEU A 7 35.97 -18.12 -66.17
N ALA A 8 35.67 -19.24 -66.82
CA ALA A 8 35.07 -19.28 -68.15
C ALA A 8 33.94 -20.33 -68.23
N LEU A 9 32.77 -19.82 -68.65
CA LEU A 9 31.48 -20.45 -69.00
C LEU A 9 31.60 -21.75 -69.83
N PRO A 10 30.60 -22.68 -69.91
CA PRO A 10 29.41 -22.42 -70.76
C PRO A 10 28.09 -23.19 -70.55
N LYS A 11 27.04 -22.57 -71.12
CA LYS A 11 25.91 -23.12 -71.91
C LYS A 11 24.78 -23.91 -71.22
N LYS A 12 23.69 -23.16 -71.02
CA LYS A 12 22.29 -23.60 -70.90
C LYS A 12 21.88 -24.41 -72.14
N ARG A 13 21.52 -25.69 -71.98
CA ARG A 13 20.82 -26.49 -73.00
C ARG A 13 19.31 -26.44 -72.80
N ARG A 14 18.63 -26.49 -73.96
CA ARG A 14 17.19 -26.31 -74.19
C ARG A 14 16.31 -27.37 -73.54
N THR A 15 15.12 -26.89 -73.23
CA THR A 15 13.82 -27.56 -73.03
C THR A 15 13.57 -28.75 -73.95
N ASP A 16 13.00 -29.84 -73.42
CA ASP A 16 11.68 -30.32 -73.84
C ASP A 16 11.18 -31.49 -72.96
N GLY A 17 9.85 -31.61 -72.84
CA GLY A 17 9.23 -32.93 -72.69
C GLY A 17 8.53 -33.29 -71.37
N ARG A 18 7.21 -33.03 -71.35
CA ARG A 18 6.14 -33.96 -70.92
C ARG A 18 6.07 -34.41 -69.45
N MET A 19 5.15 -33.74 -68.74
CA MET A 19 3.91 -34.29 -68.16
C MET A 19 4.02 -35.62 -67.37
N ARG A 20 3.85 -35.54 -66.04
CA ARG A 20 3.16 -36.49 -65.14
C ARG A 20 3.13 -35.95 -63.69
N LEU A 21 1.99 -35.45 -63.24
CA LEU A 21 1.54 -35.60 -61.83
C LEU A 21 1.02 -37.04 -61.65
N PRO A 22 0.87 -37.65 -60.44
CA PRO A 22 0.77 -37.02 -59.11
C PRO A 22 1.52 -37.77 -57.97
N ALA A 23 1.71 -37.11 -56.82
CA ALA A 23 1.50 -37.69 -55.48
C ALA A 23 1.75 -36.62 -54.43
N LEU A 24 0.68 -36.28 -53.73
CA LEU A 24 0.55 -35.32 -52.66
C LEU A 24 1.39 -35.77 -51.45
N VAL A 25 2.56 -35.16 -51.23
CA VAL A 25 3.24 -35.24 -49.92
C VAL A 25 2.59 -34.17 -49.04
N VAL A 26 1.57 -34.56 -48.27
CA VAL A 26 1.06 -33.74 -47.17
C VAL A 26 2.13 -33.77 -46.07
N VAL A 27 2.97 -32.74 -46.04
CA VAL A 27 3.86 -32.47 -44.91
C VAL A 27 2.96 -32.19 -43.71
N THR A 28 2.91 -33.14 -42.76
CA THR A 28 2.30 -32.92 -41.45
C THR A 28 3.15 -31.90 -40.70
N ALA A 29 2.79 -30.62 -40.85
CA ALA A 29 3.33 -29.55 -40.06
C ALA A 29 3.02 -29.84 -38.59
N LEU A 30 4.08 -30.11 -37.81
CA LEU A 30 4.03 -30.15 -36.36
C LEU A 30 3.56 -28.77 -35.88
N PHE A 31 2.27 -28.63 -35.64
CA PHE A 31 1.69 -27.47 -34.97
C PHE A 31 2.05 -27.59 -33.49
N ALA A 32 3.26 -27.17 -33.12
CA ALA A 32 3.55 -26.89 -31.73
C ALA A 32 2.66 -25.70 -31.32
N PRO A 33 1.82 -25.82 -30.28
CA PRO A 33 1.08 -24.66 -29.79
C PRO A 33 2.10 -23.65 -29.27
N LEU A 34 2.17 -22.49 -29.92
CA LEU A 34 2.86 -21.34 -29.34
C LEU A 34 2.23 -21.07 -27.98
N PRO A 35 3.02 -20.91 -26.91
CA PRO A 35 2.47 -20.43 -25.65
C PRO A 35 1.92 -19.03 -25.91
N VAL A 36 0.59 -18.90 -25.89
CA VAL A 36 -0.06 -17.59 -25.84
C VAL A 36 0.37 -16.98 -24.52
N LEU A 37 1.26 -15.97 -24.59
CA LEU A 37 1.51 -15.10 -23.46
C LEU A 37 0.17 -14.45 -23.13
N ALA A 38 -0.44 -14.84 -22.01
CA ALA A 38 -1.60 -14.17 -21.46
C ALA A 38 -1.22 -12.70 -21.23
N GLN A 39 -1.65 -11.82 -22.13
CA GLN A 39 -1.54 -10.39 -21.94
C GLN A 39 -2.45 -10.03 -20.76
N ALA A 40 -1.82 -9.62 -19.65
CA ALA A 40 -2.54 -8.99 -18.54
C ALA A 40 -3.38 -7.83 -19.07
N PRO A 41 -4.58 -7.56 -18.53
CA PRO A 41 -5.43 -6.50 -19.04
C PRO A 41 -4.74 -5.15 -18.80
N GLN A 42 -4.12 -4.59 -19.84
CA GLN A 42 -3.67 -3.20 -19.88
C GLN A 42 -4.78 -2.37 -20.49
N GLY A 43 -5.89 -2.26 -19.74
CA GLY A 43 -6.94 -1.31 -20.03
C GLY A 43 -6.63 0.05 -19.38
N PRO A 44 -7.04 1.18 -19.98
CA PRO A 44 -6.82 2.53 -19.47
C PRO A 44 -7.60 2.85 -18.17
N ASP A 45 -8.29 1.89 -17.55
CA ASP A 45 -9.15 2.12 -16.39
C ASP A 45 -8.59 1.53 -15.08
N THR A 46 -7.52 0.75 -15.15
CA THR A 46 -6.97 0.02 -13.98
C THR A 46 -5.47 0.23 -13.85
N CYS A 47 -5.03 0.84 -12.74
CA CYS A 47 -3.61 0.82 -12.34
C CYS A 47 -3.25 -0.34 -11.41
N ALA A 48 -4.19 -1.25 -11.14
CA ALA A 48 -3.96 -2.44 -10.35
C ALA A 48 -3.07 -3.42 -11.13
N GLY A 49 -1.78 -3.45 -10.81
CA GLY A 49 -0.87 -4.49 -11.28
C GLY A 49 -1.00 -5.77 -10.46
N THR A 50 -0.55 -6.90 -11.02
CA THR A 50 -0.37 -8.14 -10.26
C THR A 50 0.74 -7.97 -9.21
N ALA A 51 0.81 -8.86 -8.22
CA ALA A 51 1.90 -8.87 -7.24
C ALA A 51 3.30 -8.94 -7.91
N GLU A 52 3.37 -9.49 -9.12
CA GLU A 52 4.57 -9.65 -9.94
C GLU A 52 4.92 -8.40 -10.78
N ALA A 53 4.00 -7.45 -10.92
CA ALA A 53 4.27 -6.23 -11.67
C ALA A 53 5.30 -5.37 -10.92
N ALA A 54 6.34 -4.94 -11.65
CA ALA A 54 7.34 -4.02 -11.13
C ALA A 54 6.65 -2.78 -10.56
N ALA A 55 6.97 -2.43 -9.31
CA ALA A 55 6.29 -1.38 -8.58
C ALA A 55 6.36 -0.02 -9.30
N GLU A 56 7.45 0.27 -10.01
CA GLU A 56 7.63 1.47 -10.84
C GLU A 56 6.57 1.59 -11.94
N ARG A 57 6.22 0.48 -12.61
CA ARG A 57 5.19 0.49 -13.66
C ARG A 57 3.82 0.80 -13.09
N ILE A 58 3.51 0.32 -11.89
CA ILE A 58 2.26 0.62 -11.20
C ILE A 58 2.19 2.10 -10.83
N VAL A 59 3.29 2.67 -10.31
CA VAL A 59 3.35 4.11 -10.00
C VAL A 59 3.06 4.93 -11.24
N ALA A 60 3.78 4.67 -12.35
CA ALA A 60 3.58 5.41 -13.60
C ALA A 60 2.15 5.27 -14.16
N ALA A 61 1.55 4.09 -14.07
CA ALA A 61 0.17 3.88 -14.48
C ALA A 61 -0.83 4.65 -13.59
N CYS A 62 -0.69 4.57 -12.27
CA CYS A 62 -1.57 5.32 -11.36
C CYS A 62 -1.39 6.84 -11.50
N ASP A 63 -0.17 7.33 -11.76
CA ASP A 63 0.08 8.76 -12.00
C ASP A 63 -0.71 9.28 -13.21
N ALA A 64 -0.70 8.54 -14.32
CA ALA A 64 -1.47 8.91 -15.52
C ALA A 64 -2.98 8.94 -15.25
N LEU A 65 -3.51 7.96 -14.50
CA LEU A 65 -4.93 7.92 -14.16
C LEU A 65 -5.31 9.03 -13.19
N LEU A 66 -4.49 9.30 -12.18
CA LEU A 66 -4.76 10.34 -11.18
C LEU A 66 -4.72 11.76 -11.75
N ALA A 67 -4.00 11.96 -12.87
CA ALA A 67 -4.00 13.21 -13.62
C ALA A 67 -5.28 13.44 -14.45
N ALA A 68 -6.11 12.41 -14.66
CA ALA A 68 -7.33 12.54 -15.43
C ALA A 68 -8.38 13.40 -14.69
N PRO A 69 -8.90 14.46 -15.33
CA PRO A 69 -9.97 15.28 -14.75
C PRO A 69 -11.24 14.45 -14.55
N ASP A 70 -12.11 14.93 -13.65
CA ASP A 70 -13.46 14.37 -13.41
C ASP A 70 -13.50 12.87 -13.05
N THR A 71 -12.38 12.30 -12.58
CA THR A 71 -12.37 10.94 -12.04
C THR A 71 -13.26 10.88 -10.78
N PRO A 72 -14.22 9.94 -10.70
CA PRO A 72 -15.01 9.71 -9.49
C PRO A 72 -14.14 9.36 -8.29
N ASP A 73 -14.50 9.88 -7.11
CA ASP A 73 -13.70 9.72 -5.89
C ASP A 73 -13.44 8.26 -5.52
N ALA A 74 -14.42 7.38 -5.73
CA ALA A 74 -14.25 5.94 -5.49
C ALA A 74 -13.14 5.32 -6.36
N LYS A 75 -13.04 5.73 -7.64
CA LYS A 75 -11.96 5.27 -8.54
C LYS A 75 -10.62 5.87 -8.12
N ARG A 76 -10.61 7.18 -7.82
CA ARG A 76 -9.42 7.90 -7.36
C ARG A 76 -8.85 7.27 -6.08
N ALA A 77 -9.70 6.96 -5.09
CA ALA A 77 -9.31 6.26 -3.87
C ALA A 77 -8.70 4.89 -4.16
N GLY A 78 -9.28 4.13 -5.11
CA GLY A 78 -8.72 2.87 -5.57
C GLY A 78 -7.31 2.98 -6.15
N TRP A 79 -7.07 3.98 -7.00
CA TRP A 79 -5.76 4.21 -7.61
C TRP A 79 -4.72 4.70 -6.60
N LEU A 80 -5.12 5.58 -5.67
CA LEU A 80 -4.26 6.02 -4.57
C LEU A 80 -3.83 4.85 -3.68
N ARG A 81 -4.75 3.95 -3.32
CA ARG A 81 -4.41 2.72 -2.57
C ARG A 81 -3.39 1.86 -3.33
N ALA A 82 -3.60 1.65 -4.63
CA ALA A 82 -2.70 0.85 -5.46
C ALA A 82 -1.31 1.49 -5.57
N ARG A 83 -1.24 2.83 -5.73
CA ARG A 83 0.03 3.56 -5.79
C ARG A 83 0.75 3.56 -4.44
N ALA A 84 0.02 3.73 -3.34
CA ALA A 84 0.57 3.58 -1.99
C ALA A 84 1.22 2.21 -1.77
N GLU A 85 0.57 1.12 -2.21
CA GLU A 85 1.13 -0.23 -2.13
C GLU A 85 2.44 -0.34 -2.93
N ALA A 86 2.47 0.22 -4.14
CA ALA A 86 3.68 0.23 -4.95
C ALA A 86 4.81 1.05 -4.31
N TYR A 87 4.49 2.15 -3.61
CA TYR A 87 5.47 2.90 -2.84
C TYR A 87 5.99 2.11 -1.63
N ILE A 88 5.15 1.37 -0.93
CA ILE A 88 5.57 0.50 0.19
C ILE A 88 6.58 -0.55 -0.30
N ARG A 89 6.32 -1.19 -1.45
CA ARG A 89 7.26 -2.17 -2.03
C ARG A 89 8.61 -1.58 -2.44
N GLN A 90 8.67 -0.27 -2.64
CA GLN A 90 9.89 0.47 -2.97
C GLN A 90 10.54 1.13 -1.73
N ASP A 91 10.00 0.87 -0.53
CA ASP A 91 10.40 1.55 0.72
C ASP A 91 10.24 3.09 0.68
N ARG A 92 9.36 3.59 -0.20
CA ARG A 92 9.05 5.02 -0.35
C ARG A 92 7.90 5.41 0.58
N LEU A 93 8.07 5.15 1.88
CA LEU A 93 6.99 5.20 2.87
C LEU A 93 6.30 6.58 2.99
N PRO A 94 7.00 7.74 2.96
CA PRO A 94 6.34 9.04 3.04
C PRO A 94 5.36 9.30 1.90
N LEU A 95 5.66 8.80 0.69
CA LEU A 95 4.74 8.91 -0.45
C LEU A 95 3.53 8.00 -0.30
N ALA A 96 3.73 6.79 0.24
CA ALA A 96 2.62 5.89 0.58
C ALA A 96 1.68 6.51 1.62
N VAL A 97 2.23 7.16 2.66
CA VAL A 97 1.43 7.88 3.66
C VAL A 97 0.65 9.02 3.01
N ALA A 98 1.27 9.80 2.14
CA ALA A 98 0.61 10.90 1.44
C ALA A 98 -0.59 10.42 0.59
N ASP A 99 -0.43 9.30 -0.12
CA ASP A 99 -1.53 8.70 -0.89
C ASP A 99 -2.66 8.21 0.01
N LEU A 100 -2.35 7.53 1.11
CA LEU A 100 -3.35 7.06 2.07
C LEU A 100 -4.04 8.21 2.81
N ASP A 101 -3.35 9.34 3.03
CA ASP A 101 -3.96 10.60 3.48
C ASP A 101 -4.99 11.13 2.49
N GLN A 102 -4.73 11.02 1.20
CA GLN A 102 -5.73 11.36 0.19
C GLN A 102 -6.91 10.40 0.23
N VAL A 103 -6.66 9.09 0.36
CA VAL A 103 -7.74 8.08 0.46
C VAL A 103 -8.69 8.41 1.59
N SER A 104 -8.20 8.73 2.80
CA SER A 104 -9.07 9.07 3.93
C SER A 104 -9.86 10.38 3.77
N ARG A 105 -9.47 11.26 2.84
CA ARG A 105 -10.27 12.44 2.50
C ARG A 105 -11.40 12.12 1.53
N LEU A 106 -11.24 11.07 0.72
CA LEU A 106 -12.22 10.62 -0.26
C LEU A 106 -13.20 9.61 0.35
N ASP A 107 -12.72 8.76 1.26
CA ASP A 107 -13.48 7.74 1.96
C ASP A 107 -12.95 7.63 3.40
N ASP A 108 -13.69 8.19 4.36
CA ASP A 108 -13.32 8.17 5.78
C ASP A 108 -13.71 6.85 6.48
N GLN A 109 -14.38 5.94 5.77
CA GLN A 109 -14.76 4.61 6.26
C GLN A 109 -13.81 3.50 5.80
N ASP A 110 -12.77 3.82 5.03
CA ASP A 110 -11.74 2.86 4.59
C ASP A 110 -10.77 2.51 5.75
N GLY A 111 -11.27 1.70 6.68
CA GLY A 111 -10.51 1.15 7.81
C GLY A 111 -9.21 0.47 7.41
N PRO A 112 -9.18 -0.41 6.39
CA PRO A 112 -7.94 -1.03 5.90
C PRO A 112 -6.85 -0.02 5.51
N SER A 113 -7.21 1.06 4.81
CA SER A 113 -6.26 2.14 4.47
C SER A 113 -5.74 2.87 5.70
N VAL A 114 -6.61 3.14 6.67
CA VAL A 114 -6.21 3.79 7.94
C VAL A 114 -5.26 2.89 8.74
N ILE A 115 -5.52 1.57 8.83
CA ILE A 115 -4.62 0.61 9.50
C ILE A 115 -3.25 0.62 8.82
N LYS A 116 -3.22 0.60 7.48
CA LYS A 116 -1.97 0.62 6.73
C LYS A 116 -1.20 1.91 6.98
N ARG A 117 -1.87 3.07 6.92
CA ARG A 117 -1.25 4.37 7.20
C ARG A 117 -0.72 4.48 8.62
N ALA A 118 -1.47 4.00 9.61
CA ALA A 118 -1.03 3.92 11.00
C ALA A 118 0.27 3.11 11.13
N GLY A 119 0.33 1.95 10.47
CA GLY A 119 1.53 1.12 10.38
C GLY A 119 2.74 1.89 9.85
N LEU A 120 2.57 2.60 8.74
CA LEU A 120 3.64 3.38 8.13
C LEU A 120 4.08 4.57 8.99
N ARG A 121 3.13 5.29 9.60
CA ARG A 121 3.43 6.41 10.50
C ARG A 121 4.18 5.95 11.74
N ARG A 122 3.86 4.77 12.28
CA ARG A 122 4.64 4.16 13.36
C ARG A 122 6.08 3.93 12.94
N THR A 123 6.32 3.36 11.76
CA THR A 123 7.66 3.14 11.21
C THR A 123 8.42 4.46 11.00
N LEU A 124 7.72 5.52 10.58
CA LEU A 124 8.30 6.84 10.35
C LEU A 124 8.46 7.68 11.64
N GLY A 125 7.97 7.20 12.78
CA GLY A 125 7.98 7.95 14.04
C GLY A 125 6.99 9.13 14.09
N ASP A 126 6.05 9.22 13.14
CA ASP A 126 4.98 10.22 13.12
C ASP A 126 3.93 9.90 14.19
N THR A 127 4.25 10.29 15.42
CA THR A 127 3.44 9.99 16.61
C THR A 127 2.09 10.71 16.56
N ASP A 128 2.06 11.96 16.09
CA ASP A 128 0.83 12.74 16.04
C ASP A 128 -0.12 12.25 14.96
N GLY A 129 0.41 11.91 13.77
CA GLY A 129 -0.39 11.27 12.73
C GLY A 129 -0.88 9.89 13.13
N LEU A 130 -0.08 9.10 13.86
CA LEU A 130 -0.52 7.80 14.39
C LEU A 130 -1.66 7.94 15.41
N ILE A 131 -1.59 8.92 16.33
CA ILE A 131 -2.69 9.22 17.26
C ILE A 131 -3.98 9.58 16.50
N ALA A 132 -3.87 10.34 15.41
CA ALA A 132 -5.00 10.69 14.57
C ALA A 132 -5.62 9.43 13.91
N ASP A 133 -4.79 8.53 13.38
CA ASP A 133 -5.24 7.28 12.77
C ASP A 133 -5.89 6.34 13.78
N LEU A 134 -5.31 6.17 14.96
CA LEU A 134 -5.92 5.38 16.04
C LEU A 134 -7.27 5.97 16.44
N SER A 135 -7.38 7.30 16.45
CA SER A 135 -8.66 7.97 16.71
C SER A 135 -9.70 7.72 15.61
N MET A 136 -9.28 7.61 14.35
CA MET A 136 -10.16 7.17 13.26
C MET A 136 -10.61 5.73 13.46
N LEU A 137 -9.69 4.81 13.76
CA LEU A 137 -10.01 3.39 13.99
C LEU A 137 -10.98 3.22 15.16
N ILE A 138 -10.83 3.99 16.23
CA ILE A 138 -11.77 4.01 17.35
C ILE A 138 -13.13 4.58 16.94
N ARG A 139 -13.21 5.55 16.02
CA ARG A 139 -14.52 5.99 15.50
C ARG A 139 -15.21 4.90 14.68
N LEU A 140 -14.46 4.17 13.86
CA LEU A 140 -14.97 3.06 13.06
C LEU A 140 -15.37 1.86 13.92
N GLN A 141 -14.61 1.60 14.98
CA GLN A 141 -14.82 0.53 15.94
C GLN A 141 -14.57 1.05 17.36
N PRO A 142 -15.61 1.55 18.05
CA PRO A 142 -15.50 2.16 19.39
C PRO A 142 -14.88 1.25 20.45
N ASP A 143 -14.95 -0.06 20.24
CA ASP A 143 -14.49 -1.08 21.18
C ASP A 143 -13.16 -1.72 20.77
N ASN A 144 -12.42 -1.09 19.84
CA ASN A 144 -11.11 -1.57 19.43
C ASN A 144 -10.10 -1.38 20.58
N VAL A 145 -9.96 -2.42 21.40
CA VAL A 145 -9.09 -2.46 22.59
C VAL A 145 -7.63 -2.18 22.22
N ALA A 146 -7.14 -2.72 21.11
CA ALA A 146 -5.77 -2.50 20.65
C ALA A 146 -5.53 -1.02 20.33
N ALA A 147 -6.45 -0.38 19.59
CA ALA A 147 -6.31 1.04 19.23
C ALA A 147 -6.42 1.96 20.45
N LEU A 148 -7.32 1.66 21.39
CA LEU A 148 -7.44 2.38 22.67
C LEU A 148 -6.16 2.26 23.50
N PHE A 149 -5.64 1.04 23.67
CA PHE A 149 -4.43 0.80 24.46
C PHE A 149 -3.21 1.49 23.84
N GLU A 150 -3.05 1.38 22.52
CA GLU A 150 -1.94 2.01 21.81
C GLU A 150 -2.02 3.54 21.89
N ARG A 151 -3.19 4.13 21.66
CA ARG A 151 -3.37 5.59 21.73
C ARG A 151 -3.13 6.11 23.16
N GLY A 152 -3.58 5.37 24.17
CA GLY A 152 -3.30 5.68 25.57
C GLY A 152 -1.80 5.68 25.88
N THR A 153 -1.06 4.72 25.33
CA THR A 153 0.41 4.64 25.45
C THR A 153 1.11 5.83 24.80
N LEU A 154 0.69 6.23 23.59
CA LEU A 154 1.24 7.39 22.91
C LEU A 154 0.93 8.69 23.66
N TYR A 155 -0.29 8.86 24.19
CA TYR A 155 -0.62 10.00 25.03
C TYR A 155 0.23 10.06 26.31
N ARG A 156 0.47 8.92 26.96
CA ARG A 156 1.38 8.85 28.12
C ARG A 156 2.79 9.30 27.73
N GLY A 157 3.32 8.81 26.61
CA GLY A 157 4.63 9.20 26.10
C GLY A 157 4.75 10.70 25.80
N LYS A 158 3.64 11.34 25.38
CA LYS A 158 3.56 12.80 25.18
C LYS A 158 3.31 13.61 26.47
N GLY A 159 3.16 12.94 27.62
CA GLY A 159 2.81 13.58 28.89
C GLY A 159 1.34 13.99 29.02
N ASP A 160 0.47 13.60 28.09
CA ASP A 160 -0.98 13.82 28.23
C ASP A 160 -1.62 12.73 29.10
N LEU A 161 -1.34 12.82 30.40
CA LEU A 161 -1.74 11.82 31.37
C LEU A 161 -3.27 11.70 31.46
N ARG A 162 -4.02 12.77 31.22
CA ARG A 162 -5.49 12.75 31.31
C ARG A 162 -6.10 11.94 30.17
N ARG A 163 -5.69 12.17 28.92
CA ARG A 163 -6.19 11.40 27.77
C ARG A 163 -5.73 9.94 27.84
N ALA A 164 -4.48 9.70 28.26
CA ALA A 164 -3.99 8.34 28.48
C ALA A 164 -4.80 7.57 29.53
N LEU A 165 -5.09 8.19 30.69
CA LEU A 165 -5.89 7.57 31.75
C LEU A 165 -7.32 7.23 31.27
N ALA A 166 -7.91 8.09 30.42
CA ALA A 166 -9.23 7.85 29.84
C ALA A 166 -9.23 6.64 28.90
N ASP A 167 -8.24 6.55 28.00
CA ASP A 167 -8.10 5.44 27.05
C ASP A 167 -7.81 4.10 27.77
N PHE A 168 -6.90 4.06 28.74
CA PHE A 168 -6.69 2.85 29.56
C PHE A 168 -7.93 2.47 30.37
N GLY A 169 -8.69 3.46 30.84
CA GLY A 169 -9.99 3.22 31.47
C GLY A 169 -11.02 2.61 30.52
N ALA A 170 -11.02 3.01 29.25
CA ALA A 170 -11.88 2.42 28.24
C ALA A 170 -11.51 0.96 27.96
N VAL A 171 -10.22 0.66 27.85
CA VAL A 171 -9.71 -0.73 27.74
C VAL A 171 -10.25 -1.58 28.89
N LEU A 172 -10.10 -1.15 30.14
CA LEU A 172 -10.52 -1.94 31.31
C LEU A 172 -12.04 -2.07 31.48
N ARG A 173 -12.84 -1.16 30.90
CA ARG A 173 -14.30 -1.35 30.84
C ARG A 173 -14.69 -2.48 29.88
N ARG A 174 -13.89 -2.71 28.84
CA ARG A 174 -14.13 -3.77 27.84
C ARG A 174 -13.48 -5.10 28.25
N GLU A 175 -12.25 -5.03 28.73
CA GLU A 175 -11.46 -6.16 29.18
C GLU A 175 -10.94 -5.91 30.61
N PRO A 176 -11.76 -6.19 31.65
CA PRO A 176 -11.38 -5.97 33.04
C PRO A 176 -10.10 -6.71 33.47
N ALA A 177 -9.75 -7.79 32.78
CA ALA A 177 -8.57 -8.62 33.04
C ALA A 177 -7.32 -8.17 32.25
N HIS A 178 -7.38 -7.07 31.49
CA HIS A 178 -6.25 -6.59 30.68
C HIS A 178 -5.12 -6.02 31.57
N ALA A 179 -4.19 -6.89 31.98
CA ALA A 179 -3.16 -6.59 32.99
C ALA A 179 -2.31 -5.35 32.66
N ALA A 180 -1.89 -5.17 31.40
CA ALA A 180 -1.06 -4.03 31.01
C ALA A 180 -1.79 -2.69 31.20
N ALA A 181 -3.02 -2.55 30.69
CA ALA A 181 -3.86 -1.37 30.90
C ALA A 181 -4.13 -1.08 32.39
N ALA A 182 -4.30 -2.12 33.21
CA ALA A 182 -4.47 -1.96 34.66
C ALA A 182 -3.20 -1.37 35.32
N ALA A 183 -2.02 -1.90 34.97
CA ALA A 183 -0.75 -1.41 35.47
C ALA A 183 -0.49 0.04 35.03
N GLU A 184 -0.69 0.34 33.75
CA GLU A 184 -0.59 1.68 33.18
C GLU A 184 -1.51 2.66 33.90
N ARG A 185 -2.81 2.37 33.98
CA ARG A 185 -3.80 3.23 34.66
C ARG A 185 -3.43 3.51 36.12
N LYS A 186 -2.97 2.49 36.85
CA LYS A 186 -2.54 2.64 38.25
C LYS A 186 -1.33 3.57 38.36
N ALA A 187 -0.33 3.38 37.50
CA ALA A 187 0.87 4.22 37.48
C ALA A 187 0.51 5.69 37.18
N LEU A 188 -0.33 5.93 36.16
CA LEU A 188 -0.77 7.29 35.81
C LEU A 188 -1.57 7.96 36.94
N ALA A 189 -2.46 7.23 37.62
CA ALA A 189 -3.23 7.81 38.71
C ALA A 189 -2.32 8.30 39.85
N GLN A 190 -1.30 7.52 40.21
CA GLN A 190 -0.30 7.91 41.22
C GLN A 190 0.55 9.10 40.77
N GLU A 191 0.93 9.14 39.49
CA GLU A 191 1.69 10.24 38.92
C GLU A 191 0.89 11.56 38.95
N ILE A 192 -0.37 11.53 38.53
CA ILE A 192 -1.27 12.69 38.56
C ILE A 192 -1.47 13.20 40.00
N GLU A 193 -1.66 12.30 40.96
CA GLU A 193 -1.81 12.68 42.38
C GLU A 193 -0.54 13.35 42.93
N ARG A 194 0.64 12.78 42.64
CA ARG A 194 1.93 13.38 43.04
C ARG A 194 2.15 14.75 42.43
N LEU A 195 1.82 14.92 41.14
CA LEU A 195 1.89 16.21 40.46
C LEU A 195 0.91 17.22 41.08
N GLY A 196 -0.30 16.80 41.41
CA GLY A 196 -1.28 17.64 42.10
C GLY A 196 -0.84 18.08 43.50
N ALA A 197 -0.23 17.18 44.28
CA ALA A 197 0.28 17.48 45.62
C ALA A 197 1.51 18.39 45.62
N THR A 198 2.27 18.43 44.53
CA THR A 198 3.49 19.24 44.38
C THR A 198 3.25 20.60 43.74
N MET A 199 2.05 20.87 43.21
CA MET A 199 1.66 22.22 42.79
C MET A 199 1.44 23.10 44.03
N PRO A 200 2.24 24.16 44.24
CA PRO A 200 1.98 25.09 45.32
C PRO A 200 0.61 25.75 45.11
N LEU A 201 -0.17 25.88 46.20
CA LEU A 201 -1.45 26.60 46.23
C LEU A 201 -1.20 28.11 46.01
N THR A 202 -0.75 28.52 44.84
CA THR A 202 -0.64 29.93 44.49
C THR A 202 -2.01 30.42 44.03
N HIS A 203 -2.67 31.14 44.94
CA HIS A 203 -3.92 31.91 44.81
C HIS A 203 -5.18 31.26 45.39
N ALA A 204 -5.31 31.35 46.71
CA ALA A 204 -6.59 31.72 47.30
C ALA A 204 -6.60 33.26 47.48
N PRO A 205 -7.46 34.03 46.79
CA PRO A 205 -7.68 35.41 47.17
C PRO A 205 -8.31 35.43 48.57
N LYS A 206 -7.69 36.20 49.47
CA LYS A 206 -8.17 36.42 50.83
C LYS A 206 -9.45 37.28 50.76
N PRO A 207 -10.50 37.00 51.56
CA PRO A 207 -11.76 37.73 51.53
C PRO A 207 -11.62 39.22 51.83
#